data_AF-A0A953X9B6-F1
#
_entry.id   AF-A0A953X9B6-F1
#
_cell.length_a   1.000
_cell.length_b   1.000
_cell.length_c   1.000
_cell.angle_alpha   90.00
_cell.angle_beta   90.00
_cell.angle_gamma   90.00
#
_symmetry.space_group_name_H-M   'P 1'
#
loop_
_entity.id
_entity.type
_entity.pdbx_description
1 polymer ?
#
loop_
_entity_poly.entity_id
_entity_poly.type
_entity_poly.pdbx_seq_one_letter_code
_entity_poly.pdbx_strand_id
1 'polypeptide(L)'
;MAEAEAGLGAALMNVAAKINVGVTLADPAIKKIVFDQGGMVVRPSCFAEVAKAITADRIKVVVVKTLSTTGVYDAAVDRIELKSAEVTSIPRKALIVHECLHAWMDIAAIKNMKVKTSEAAAYLAQCIFARSKASDPTDEEYRLYSEDEKMDKVFAKAWSMAGDVVMHQTNPASSDFTDLESLVEATKKYSHEANSNAKWNGVPAA
;
A
#
# COMPACT_ATOMS: atom_id res chain seq x y z
N MET A 1 -37.94 -6.26 0.44
CA MET A 1 -37.60 -5.00 -0.27
C MET A 1 -36.38 -4.31 0.35
N ALA A 2 -36.36 -4.00 1.65
CA ALA A 2 -35.21 -3.35 2.30
C ALA A 2 -33.86 -4.12 2.19
N GLU A 3 -33.87 -5.46 2.25
CA GLU A 3 -32.64 -6.25 2.11
C GLU A 3 -32.07 -6.25 0.68
N ALA A 4 -32.94 -6.19 -0.34
CA ALA A 4 -32.51 -6.11 -1.73
C ALA A 4 -31.92 -4.73 -2.05
N GLU A 5 -32.46 -3.65 -1.47
CA GLU A 5 -31.92 -2.30 -1.57
C GLU A 5 -30.57 -2.16 -0.83
N ALA A 6 -30.43 -2.79 0.35
CA ALA A 6 -29.17 -2.83 1.08
C ALA A 6 -28.07 -3.59 0.31
N GLY A 7 -28.43 -4.71 -0.32
CA GLY A 7 -27.52 -5.48 -1.18
C GLY A 7 -27.07 -4.71 -2.43
N LEU A 8 -27.98 -4.00 -3.09
CA LEU A 8 -27.67 -3.16 -4.25
C LEU A 8 -26.75 -1.99 -3.87
N GLY A 9 -27.00 -1.34 -2.72
CA GLY A 9 -26.16 -0.26 -2.22
C GLY A 9 -24.72 -0.72 -1.94
N ALA A 10 -24.55 -1.89 -1.31
CA ALA A 10 -23.23 -2.47 -1.06
C ALA A 10 -22.48 -2.83 -2.37
N ALA A 11 -23.19 -3.41 -3.34
CA ALA A 11 -22.60 -3.73 -4.65
C ALA A 11 -22.12 -2.48 -5.39
N LEU A 12 -22.91 -1.40 -5.40
CA LEU A 12 -22.53 -0.12 -6.00
C LEU A 12 -21.30 0.50 -5.32
N MET A 13 -21.22 0.42 -3.98
CA MET A 13 -20.04 0.87 -3.24
C MET A 13 -18.78 0.10 -3.61
N ASN A 14 -18.88 -1.23 -3.77
CA ASN A 14 -17.74 -2.06 -4.18
C ASN A 14 -17.28 -1.72 -5.60
N VAL A 15 -18.21 -1.48 -6.53
CA VAL A 15 -17.88 -1.04 -7.89
C VAL A 15 -17.17 0.32 -7.87
N ALA A 16 -17.70 1.29 -7.12
CA ALA A 16 -17.06 2.60 -6.97
C ALA A 16 -15.65 2.50 -6.37
N ALA A 17 -15.48 1.66 -5.34
CA ALA A 17 -14.17 1.39 -4.74
C ALA A 17 -13.20 0.75 -5.76
N LYS A 18 -13.64 -0.25 -6.52
CA LYS A 18 -12.86 -0.89 -7.59
C LYS A 18 -12.39 0.14 -8.63
N ILE A 19 -13.29 1.02 -9.08
CA ILE A 19 -12.96 2.11 -10.02
C ILE A 19 -11.91 3.04 -9.41
N ASN A 20 -12.10 3.47 -8.17
CA ASN A 20 -11.19 4.41 -7.50
C ASN A 20 -9.79 3.82 -7.24
N VAL A 21 -9.71 2.52 -6.92
CA VAL A 21 -8.43 1.81 -6.88
C VAL A 21 -7.79 1.80 -8.26
N GLY A 22 -8.53 1.45 -9.32
CA GLY A 22 -8.04 1.49 -10.69
C GLY A 22 -7.53 2.86 -11.13
N VAL A 23 -8.25 3.94 -10.81
CA VAL A 23 -7.83 5.32 -11.07
C VAL A 23 -6.55 5.67 -10.31
N THR A 24 -6.40 5.21 -9.06
CA THR A 24 -5.19 5.42 -8.27
C THR A 24 -3.98 4.72 -8.89
N LEU A 25 -4.16 3.47 -9.34
CA LEU A 25 -3.10 2.70 -10.01
C LEU A 25 -2.75 3.22 -11.42
N ALA A 26 -3.63 4.02 -12.02
CA ALA A 26 -3.37 4.72 -13.28
C ALA A 26 -2.73 6.12 -13.09
N ASP A 27 -2.59 6.60 -11.85
CA ASP A 27 -2.03 7.92 -11.57
C ASP A 27 -0.55 8.00 -12.04
N PRO A 28 -0.13 9.08 -12.71
CA PRO A 28 1.27 9.25 -13.14
C PRO A 28 2.30 9.12 -12.02
N ALA A 29 1.94 9.41 -10.76
CA ALA A 29 2.82 9.22 -9.61
C ALA A 29 3.29 7.77 -9.42
N ILE A 30 2.51 6.77 -9.87
CA ILE A 30 2.92 5.36 -9.84
C ILE A 30 4.23 5.14 -10.60
N LYS A 31 4.49 5.92 -11.67
CA LYS A 31 5.73 5.83 -12.47
C LYS A 31 6.99 6.20 -11.69
N LYS A 32 6.84 6.87 -10.54
CA LYS A 32 7.94 7.29 -9.68
C LYS A 32 8.31 6.26 -8.62
N ILE A 33 7.46 5.24 -8.41
CA ILE A 33 7.71 4.18 -7.45
C ILE A 33 8.68 3.18 -8.08
N VAL A 34 9.97 3.40 -7.87
CA VAL A 34 11.06 2.53 -8.33
C VAL A 34 12.10 2.40 -7.22
N PHE A 35 12.27 1.20 -6.67
CA PHE A 35 13.34 0.88 -5.73
C PHE A 35 13.59 -0.64 -5.70
N ASP A 36 14.75 -1.03 -5.19
CA ASP A 36 15.18 -2.41 -4.96
C ASP A 36 15.55 -2.56 -3.48
N GLN A 37 14.96 -3.55 -2.83
CA GLN A 37 15.40 -3.99 -1.52
C GLN A 37 15.76 -5.46 -1.55
N GLY A 38 17.06 -5.75 -1.48
CA GLY A 38 17.55 -7.13 -1.37
C GLY A 38 17.11 -8.05 -2.51
N GLY A 39 16.96 -7.52 -3.73
CA GLY A 39 16.49 -8.24 -4.92
C GLY A 39 14.97 -8.15 -5.14
N MET A 40 14.22 -7.57 -4.21
CA MET A 40 12.82 -7.21 -4.43
C MET A 40 12.75 -5.87 -5.16
N VAL A 41 12.67 -5.93 -6.48
CA VAL A 41 12.52 -4.75 -7.33
C VAL A 41 11.06 -4.32 -7.41
N VAL A 42 10.72 -3.23 -6.72
CA VAL A 42 9.41 -2.58 -6.80
C VAL A 42 9.45 -1.54 -7.92
N ARG A 43 8.51 -1.63 -8.86
CA ARG A 43 8.45 -0.78 -10.06
C ARG A 43 7.01 -0.65 -10.58
N PRO A 44 6.73 0.23 -11.55
CA PRO A 44 5.36 0.46 -12.02
C PRO A 44 4.64 -0.79 -12.55
N SER A 45 5.38 -1.76 -13.10
CA SER A 45 4.78 -3.02 -13.59
C SER A 45 4.15 -3.84 -12.47
N CYS A 46 4.67 -3.76 -11.24
CA CYS A 46 4.11 -4.44 -10.07
C CYS A 46 2.65 -4.01 -9.82
N PHE A 47 2.38 -2.71 -9.90
CA PHE A 47 1.04 -2.14 -9.76
C PHE A 47 0.13 -2.44 -10.95
N ALA A 48 0.68 -2.54 -12.15
CA ALA A 48 -0.06 -2.97 -13.33
C ALA A 48 -0.55 -4.43 -13.22
N GLU A 49 0.25 -5.32 -12.62
CA GLU A 49 -0.15 -6.71 -12.35
C GLU A 49 -1.32 -6.77 -11.36
N VAL A 50 -1.30 -5.93 -10.32
CA VAL A 50 -2.42 -5.80 -9.36
C VAL A 50 -3.67 -5.27 -10.06
N ALA A 51 -3.55 -4.22 -10.88
CA ALA A 51 -4.68 -3.68 -11.64
C ALA A 51 -5.31 -4.74 -12.57
N LYS A 52 -4.48 -5.57 -13.22
CA LYS A 52 -4.94 -6.71 -14.02
C LYS A 52 -5.67 -7.75 -13.18
N ALA A 53 -5.13 -8.10 -12.01
CA ALA A 53 -5.75 -9.05 -11.09
C ALA A 53 -7.10 -8.56 -10.57
N ILE A 54 -7.23 -7.26 -10.27
CA ILE A 54 -8.49 -6.62 -9.88
C ILE A 54 -9.49 -6.63 -11.04
N THR A 55 -9.05 -6.29 -12.25
CA THR A 55 -9.91 -6.28 -13.43
C THR A 55 -10.48 -7.67 -13.72
N ALA A 56 -9.66 -8.71 -13.57
CA ALA A 56 -10.05 -10.11 -13.72
C ALA A 56 -10.78 -10.72 -12.51
N ASP A 57 -11.13 -9.90 -11.50
CA ASP A 57 -11.78 -10.33 -10.24
C ASP A 57 -11.04 -11.41 -9.45
N ARG A 58 -9.73 -11.56 -9.69
CA ARG A 58 -8.84 -12.43 -8.90
C ARG A 58 -8.45 -11.79 -7.58
N ILE A 59 -8.35 -10.46 -7.56
CA ILE A 59 -8.34 -9.68 -6.32
C ILE A 59 -9.63 -8.88 -6.26
N LYS A 60 -10.39 -9.02 -5.17
CA LYS A 60 -11.63 -8.27 -4.97
C LYS A 60 -11.33 -6.95 -4.27
N VAL A 61 -12.04 -5.89 -4.67
CA VAL A 61 -12.06 -4.62 -3.94
C VAL A 61 -13.45 -4.47 -3.32
N VAL A 62 -13.51 -4.34 -2.00
CA VAL A 62 -14.79 -4.22 -1.28
C VAL A 62 -14.75 -3.13 -0.23
N VAL A 63 -15.93 -2.61 0.10
CA VAL A 63 -16.13 -1.66 1.18
C VAL A 63 -16.60 -2.37 2.43
N VAL A 64 -15.82 -2.26 3.51
CA VAL A 64 -16.13 -2.79 4.83
C VAL A 64 -16.20 -1.63 5.82
N LYS A 65 -17.40 -1.09 6.06
CA LYS A 65 -17.58 0.11 6.90
C LYS A 65 -17.12 -0.07 8.36
N THR A 66 -17.13 -1.31 8.84
CA THR A 66 -16.72 -1.70 10.19
C THR A 66 -15.21 -1.93 10.33
N LEU A 67 -14.43 -1.70 9.26
CA LEU A 67 -12.99 -1.86 9.31
C LEU A 67 -12.38 -0.94 10.38
N SER A 68 -11.51 -1.51 11.21
CA SER A 68 -10.80 -0.79 12.27
C SER A 68 -9.77 0.17 11.70
N THR A 69 -9.16 -0.19 10.57
CA THR A 69 -8.26 0.66 9.78
C THR A 69 -9.01 1.31 8.62
N THR A 70 -8.31 2.16 7.89
CA THR A 70 -8.84 2.82 6.69
C THR A 70 -8.82 1.87 5.49
N GLY A 71 -7.86 0.96 5.40
CA GLY A 71 -7.76 -0.08 4.39
C GLY A 71 -6.86 -1.23 4.84
N VAL A 72 -6.97 -2.38 4.17
CA VAL A 72 -6.10 -3.54 4.35
C VAL A 72 -6.17 -4.45 3.11
N TYR A 73 -5.05 -5.06 2.72
CA TYR A 73 -5.05 -6.24 1.87
C TYR A 73 -5.07 -7.53 2.71
N ASP A 74 -6.06 -8.38 2.49
CA ASP A 74 -6.18 -9.70 3.09
C ASP A 74 -5.81 -10.79 2.07
N ALA A 75 -4.61 -11.36 2.26
CA ALA A 75 -4.06 -12.44 1.44
C ALA A 75 -4.75 -13.80 1.65
N ALA A 76 -5.57 -13.97 2.69
CA ALA A 76 -6.32 -15.21 2.90
C ALA A 76 -7.52 -15.33 1.95
N VAL A 77 -8.04 -14.20 1.48
CA VAL A 77 -9.25 -14.12 0.64
C VAL A 77 -9.06 -13.26 -0.61
N ASP A 78 -7.82 -12.93 -0.95
CA ASP A 78 -7.39 -12.13 -2.10
C ASP A 78 -8.19 -10.83 -2.25
N ARG A 79 -8.16 -9.98 -1.22
CA ARG A 79 -9.06 -8.83 -1.15
C ARG A 79 -8.41 -7.57 -0.61
N ILE A 80 -8.67 -6.46 -1.30
CA ILE A 80 -8.47 -5.12 -0.76
C ILE A 80 -9.76 -4.68 -0.10
N GLU A 81 -9.73 -4.53 1.22
CA GLU A 81 -10.84 -4.01 2.02
C GLU A 81 -10.63 -2.53 2.32
N LEU A 82 -11.61 -1.70 2.00
CA LEU A 82 -11.58 -0.26 2.23
C LEU A 82 -12.72 0.13 3.17
N LYS A 83 -12.45 1.00 4.15
CA LYS A 83 -13.51 1.52 5.03
C LYS A 83 -14.58 2.35 4.32
N SER A 84 -14.19 3.02 3.23
CA SER A 84 -15.05 3.82 2.37
C SER A 84 -14.61 3.70 0.91
N ALA A 85 -15.57 3.77 -0.01
CA ALA A 85 -15.32 3.87 -1.45
C ALA A 85 -14.74 5.23 -1.86
N GLU A 86 -14.86 6.26 -1.01
CA GLU A 86 -14.36 7.60 -1.33
C GLU A 86 -12.83 7.65 -1.23
N VAL A 87 -12.21 8.05 -2.34
CA VAL A 87 -10.75 8.13 -2.52
C VAL A 87 -10.39 9.48 -3.15
N THR A 88 -10.59 10.55 -2.38
CA THR A 88 -10.41 11.92 -2.87
C THR A 88 -9.07 12.52 -2.44
N SER A 89 -8.59 12.19 -1.24
CA SER A 89 -7.36 12.77 -0.69
C SER A 89 -6.10 11.98 -1.09
N ILE A 90 -4.95 12.67 -1.12
CA ILE A 90 -3.65 12.06 -1.39
C ILE A 90 -3.29 10.99 -0.35
N PRO A 91 -3.45 11.21 0.97
CA PRO A 91 -3.21 10.15 1.95
C PRO A 91 -4.04 8.89 1.69
N ARG A 92 -5.28 9.04 1.23
CA ARG A 92 -6.16 7.91 0.91
C ARG A 92 -5.68 7.13 -0.31
N LYS A 93 -5.24 7.82 -1.36
CA LYS A 93 -4.63 7.20 -2.55
C LYS A 93 -3.30 6.53 -2.22
N ALA A 94 -2.47 7.19 -1.42
CA ALA A 94 -1.18 6.65 -0.99
C ALA A 94 -1.35 5.37 -0.16
N LEU A 95 -2.37 5.30 0.71
CA LEU A 95 -2.72 4.05 1.40
C LEU A 95 -3.15 2.95 0.42
N ILE A 96 -3.90 3.26 -0.64
CA ILE A 96 -4.25 2.24 -1.65
C ILE A 96 -2.98 1.68 -2.31
N VAL A 97 -1.98 2.53 -2.57
CA VAL A 97 -0.67 2.09 -3.08
C VAL A 97 0.01 1.14 -2.09
N HIS A 98 -0.06 1.42 -0.79
CA HIS A 98 0.42 0.52 0.26
C HIS A 98 -0.23 -0.87 0.14
N GLU A 99 -1.56 -0.94 0.16
CA GLU A 99 -2.29 -2.21 0.10
C GLU A 99 -2.07 -2.95 -1.23
N CYS A 100 -1.94 -2.21 -2.34
CA CYS A 100 -1.65 -2.81 -3.64
C CYS A 100 -0.23 -3.38 -3.69
N LEU A 101 0.73 -2.82 -2.94
CA LEU A 101 2.06 -3.43 -2.89
C LEU A 101 2.02 -4.79 -2.16
N HIS A 102 1.29 -4.89 -1.04
CA HIS A 102 1.05 -6.18 -0.39
C HIS A 102 0.38 -7.18 -1.34
N ALA A 103 -0.64 -6.74 -2.07
CA ALA A 103 -1.30 -7.57 -3.08
C ALA A 103 -0.33 -8.04 -4.19
N TRP A 104 0.61 -7.19 -4.61
CA TRP A 104 1.64 -7.60 -5.56
C TRP A 104 2.61 -8.63 -4.96
N MET A 105 3.05 -8.44 -3.72
CA MET A 105 3.91 -9.42 -3.02
C MET A 105 3.23 -10.78 -2.93
N ASP A 106 1.90 -10.78 -2.77
CA ASP A 106 1.08 -11.98 -2.78
C ASP A 106 0.95 -12.61 -4.18
N ILE A 107 0.69 -11.82 -5.23
CA ILE A 107 0.73 -12.30 -6.63
C ILE A 107 2.09 -12.94 -6.95
N ALA A 108 3.18 -12.30 -6.54
CA ALA A 108 4.55 -12.79 -6.72
C ALA A 108 4.91 -13.96 -5.80
N ALA A 109 4.01 -14.32 -4.87
CA ALA A 109 4.16 -15.39 -3.89
C ALA A 109 5.50 -15.36 -3.14
N ILE A 110 5.95 -14.17 -2.74
CA ILE A 110 7.31 -13.98 -2.20
C ILE A 110 7.46 -14.75 -0.89
N LYS A 111 8.25 -15.83 -0.91
CA LYS A 111 8.43 -16.70 0.26
C LYS A 111 9.40 -16.11 1.26
N ASN A 112 9.17 -16.43 2.54
CA ASN A 112 10.04 -16.06 3.67
C ASN A 112 10.25 -14.56 3.92
N MET A 113 9.47 -13.69 3.28
CA MET A 113 9.47 -12.26 3.58
C MET A 113 8.97 -12.04 5.01
N LYS A 114 9.67 -11.20 5.77
CA LYS A 114 9.22 -10.81 7.11
C LYS A 114 8.14 -9.74 7.03
N VAL A 115 7.21 -9.75 7.99
CA VAL A 115 6.16 -8.71 8.07
C VAL A 115 6.77 -7.31 8.11
N LYS A 116 7.85 -7.09 8.87
CA LYS A 116 8.50 -5.77 8.89
C LYS A 116 9.06 -5.34 7.54
N THR A 117 9.59 -6.27 6.75
CA THR A 117 10.14 -6.00 5.43
C THR A 117 9.03 -5.64 4.44
N SER A 118 7.92 -6.38 4.43
CA SER A 118 6.78 -6.07 3.56
C SER A 118 6.17 -4.72 3.90
N GLU A 119 5.97 -4.45 5.19
CA GLU A 119 5.44 -3.18 5.68
C GLU A 119 6.37 -2.00 5.38
N ALA A 120 7.68 -2.13 5.62
CA ALA A 120 8.66 -1.08 5.30
C ALA A 120 8.64 -0.73 3.80
N ALA A 121 8.58 -1.74 2.92
CA ALA A 121 8.45 -1.51 1.48
C ALA A 121 7.14 -0.81 1.12
N ALA A 122 6.02 -1.20 1.75
CA ALA A 122 4.72 -0.61 1.50
C ALA A 122 4.62 0.84 1.98
N TYR A 123 5.19 1.16 3.15
CA TYR A 123 5.30 2.56 3.63
C TYR A 123 6.20 3.41 2.73
N LEU A 124 7.32 2.86 2.25
CA LEU A 124 8.17 3.57 1.29
C LEU A 124 7.43 3.86 -0.01
N ALA A 125 6.76 2.88 -0.60
CA ALA A 125 5.96 3.06 -1.82
C ALA A 125 4.83 4.10 -1.63
N GLN A 126 4.16 4.04 -0.48
CA GLN A 126 3.14 5.01 -0.08
C GLN A 126 3.71 6.44 0.02
N CYS A 127 4.87 6.62 0.65
CA CYS A 127 5.52 7.94 0.74
C CYS A 127 6.04 8.43 -0.61
N ILE A 128 6.60 7.57 -1.46
CA ILE A 128 7.02 7.93 -2.83
C ILE A 128 5.83 8.45 -3.63
N PHE A 129 4.70 7.74 -3.56
CA PHE A 129 3.47 8.19 -4.24
C PHE A 129 3.04 9.57 -3.73
N ALA A 130 2.88 9.74 -2.42
CA ALA A 130 2.43 11.01 -1.84
C ALA A 130 3.37 12.17 -2.19
N ARG A 131 4.68 11.95 -2.04
CA ARG A 131 5.71 12.95 -2.34
C ARG A 131 5.75 13.33 -3.82
N SER A 132 5.47 12.37 -4.71
CA SER A 132 5.37 12.63 -6.17
C SER A 132 4.14 13.45 -6.57
N LYS A 133 3.17 13.65 -5.67
CA LYS A 133 2.01 14.52 -5.91
C LYS A 133 2.24 15.96 -5.48
N ALA A 134 3.25 16.21 -4.65
CA ALA A 134 3.59 17.55 -4.22
C ALA A 134 4.14 18.36 -5.40
N SER A 135 3.71 19.63 -5.54
CA SER A 135 4.27 20.55 -6.54
C SER A 135 5.74 20.87 -6.26
N ASP A 136 6.10 20.88 -4.98
CA ASP A 136 7.48 20.86 -4.50
C ASP A 136 7.68 19.56 -3.72
N PRO A 137 8.57 18.66 -4.13
CA PRO A 137 8.82 17.41 -3.41
C PRO A 137 9.40 17.64 -2.00
N THR A 138 9.77 18.85 -1.60
CA THR A 138 10.18 19.19 -0.23
C THR A 138 9.04 19.73 0.63
N ASP A 139 7.83 19.85 0.08
CA ASP A 139 6.67 20.37 0.78
C ASP A 139 6.16 19.40 1.86
N GLU A 140 6.34 19.80 3.11
CA GLU A 140 5.91 19.05 4.29
C GLU A 140 4.38 18.97 4.41
N GLU A 141 3.59 19.78 3.68
CA GLU A 141 2.13 19.70 3.67
C GLU A 141 1.63 18.35 3.12
N TYR A 142 2.42 17.72 2.24
CA TYR A 142 2.11 16.42 1.65
C TYR A 142 2.67 15.25 2.47
N ARG A 143 3.42 15.52 3.55
CA ARG A 143 3.98 14.49 4.41
C ARG A 143 2.85 13.73 5.10
N LEU A 144 2.85 12.42 4.91
CA LEU A 144 1.97 11.54 5.68
C LEU A 144 2.43 11.51 7.14
N TYR A 145 1.49 11.53 8.07
CA TYR A 145 1.79 11.55 9.50
C TYR A 145 0.86 10.65 10.30
N SER A 146 1.26 10.36 11.53
CA SER A 146 0.44 9.63 12.51
C SER A 146 0.48 10.35 13.86
N GLU A 147 -0.63 10.30 14.61
CA GLU A 147 -0.66 10.79 15.99
C GLU A 147 0.08 9.85 16.96
N ASP A 148 0.21 8.56 16.61
CA ASP A 148 1.12 7.65 17.31
C ASP A 148 2.58 7.98 16.92
N GLU A 149 3.37 8.43 17.89
CA GLU A 149 4.76 8.88 17.70
C GLU A 149 5.64 7.81 17.04
N LYS A 150 5.44 6.53 17.35
CA LYS A 150 6.26 5.46 16.78
C LYS A 150 5.91 5.23 15.31
N MET A 151 4.62 5.22 14.99
CA MET A 151 4.16 5.19 13.60
C MET A 151 4.60 6.43 12.83
N ASP A 152 4.63 7.60 13.47
CA ASP A 152 5.07 8.82 12.80
C ASP A 152 6.56 8.78 12.43
N LYS A 153 7.39 8.15 13.26
CA LYS A 153 8.80 7.88 12.92
C LYS A 153 8.94 6.99 11.68
N VAL A 154 8.05 6.01 11.50
CA VAL A 154 8.00 5.20 10.26
C VAL A 154 7.72 6.11 9.07
N PHE A 155 6.70 6.96 9.15
CA PHE A 155 6.38 7.91 8.07
C PHE A 155 7.51 8.91 7.83
N ALA A 156 8.15 9.45 8.87
CA ALA A 156 9.26 10.39 8.73
C ALA A 156 10.46 9.76 8.01
N LYS A 157 10.86 8.54 8.39
CA LYS A 157 11.95 7.82 7.72
C LYS A 157 11.60 7.49 6.27
N ALA A 158 10.41 6.92 6.04
CA ALA A 158 9.94 6.58 4.69
C ALA A 158 9.80 7.82 3.80
N TRP A 159 9.36 8.95 4.36
CA TRP A 159 9.29 10.24 3.66
C TRP A 159 10.67 10.73 3.23
N SER A 160 11.66 10.69 4.12
CA SER A 160 13.05 11.05 3.79
C SER A 160 13.56 10.22 2.62
N MET A 161 13.44 8.89 2.71
CA MET A 161 13.86 7.97 1.65
C MET A 161 13.11 8.21 0.34
N ALA A 162 11.80 8.51 0.41
CA ALA A 162 11.02 8.87 -0.76
C ALA A 162 11.54 10.12 -1.46
N GLY A 163 12.14 11.06 -0.72
CA GLY A 163 12.80 12.24 -1.27
C GLY A 163 13.96 11.85 -2.17
N ASP A 164 14.83 10.97 -1.68
CA ASP A 164 15.98 10.50 -2.44
C ASP A 164 15.53 9.77 -3.72
N VAL A 165 14.51 8.91 -3.61
CA VAL A 165 13.97 8.19 -4.78
C VAL A 165 13.37 9.16 -5.80
N VAL A 166 12.53 10.10 -5.38
CA VAL A 166 11.81 11.00 -6.30
C VAL A 166 12.73 12.05 -6.92
N MET A 167 13.63 12.63 -6.13
CA MET A 167 14.47 13.76 -6.56
C MET A 167 15.78 13.31 -7.20
N HIS A 168 16.40 12.25 -6.68
CA HIS A 168 17.71 11.80 -7.11
C HIS A 168 17.66 10.53 -7.96
N GLN A 169 16.50 9.87 -8.06
CA GLN A 169 16.34 8.59 -8.76
C GLN A 169 17.31 7.52 -8.26
N THR A 170 17.70 7.63 -6.99
CA THR A 170 18.61 6.71 -6.34
C THR A 170 17.83 5.65 -5.58
N ASN A 171 18.35 4.44 -5.59
CA ASN A 171 17.86 3.42 -4.69
C ASN A 171 18.17 3.81 -3.23
N PRO A 172 17.26 3.61 -2.27
CA PRO A 172 17.58 3.83 -0.87
C PRO A 172 18.79 2.99 -0.43
N ALA A 173 19.59 3.52 0.49
CA ALA A 173 20.69 2.73 1.05
C ALA A 173 20.13 1.55 1.85
N SER A 174 20.83 0.42 1.85
CA SER A 174 20.40 -0.76 2.60
C SER A 174 20.27 -0.48 4.11
N SER A 175 21.12 0.39 4.66
CA SER A 175 21.02 0.85 6.05
C SER A 175 19.73 1.63 6.33
N ASP A 176 19.28 2.47 5.39
CA ASP A 176 18.02 3.21 5.56
C ASP A 176 16.82 2.27 5.63
N PHE A 177 16.86 1.20 4.84
CA PHE A 177 15.81 0.20 4.86
C PHE A 177 15.83 -0.61 6.17
N THR A 178 17.01 -1.00 6.66
CA THR A 178 17.15 -1.65 7.97
C THR A 178 16.66 -0.77 9.12
N ASP A 179 16.92 0.53 9.07
CA ASP A 179 16.37 1.49 10.03
C ASP A 179 14.83 1.53 9.96
N LEU A 180 14.28 1.58 8.74
CA LEU A 180 12.83 1.62 8.53
C LEU A 180 12.16 0.34 9.05
N GLU A 181 12.72 -0.84 8.78
CA GLU A 181 12.24 -2.11 9.33
C GLU A 181 12.27 -2.12 10.87
N SER A 182 13.33 -1.58 11.47
CA SER A 182 13.47 -1.49 12.92
C SER A 182 12.41 -0.56 13.52
N LEU A 183 12.09 0.54 12.84
CA LEU A 183 11.02 1.46 13.23
C LEU A 183 9.65 0.78 13.13
N VAL A 184 9.38 0.04 12.05
CA VAL A 184 8.15 -0.73 11.87
C VAL A 184 7.98 -1.76 12.99
N GLU A 185 9.04 -2.52 13.29
CA GLU A 185 9.07 -3.51 14.38
C GLU A 185 8.79 -2.89 15.76
N ALA A 186 9.22 -1.66 16.00
CA ALA A 186 9.03 -0.98 17.28
C ALA A 186 7.58 -0.51 17.53
N THR A 187 6.73 -0.47 16.50
CA THR A 187 5.33 0.00 16.58
C THR A 187 4.45 -0.98 17.36
N LYS A 188 3.41 -0.48 18.02
CA LYS A 188 2.43 -1.36 18.69
C LYS A 188 1.71 -2.29 17.71
N LYS A 189 1.54 -1.85 16.47
CA LYS A 189 0.82 -2.58 15.43
C LYS A 189 1.55 -3.88 15.05
N TYR A 190 2.86 -3.83 14.85
CA TYR A 190 3.60 -4.95 14.27
C TYR A 190 4.55 -5.67 15.26
N SER A 191 4.82 -5.11 16.45
CA SER A 191 5.85 -5.65 17.36
C SER A 191 5.71 -7.13 17.72
N HIS A 192 4.50 -7.67 17.69
CA HIS A 192 4.23 -9.07 18.02
C HIS A 192 4.46 -10.06 16.86
N GLU A 193 4.51 -9.56 15.61
CA GLU A 193 4.60 -10.39 14.41
C GLU A 193 5.66 -9.93 13.40
N ALA A 194 6.39 -8.85 13.70
CA ALA A 194 7.35 -8.21 12.80
C ALA A 194 8.38 -9.19 12.19
N ASN A 195 8.80 -10.19 12.98
CA ASN A 195 9.78 -11.22 12.59
C ASN A 195 9.15 -12.53 12.09
N SER A 196 7.82 -12.63 12.11
CA SER A 196 7.08 -13.71 11.47
C SER A 196 7.13 -13.56 9.96
N ASN A 197 6.92 -14.67 9.25
CA ASN A 197 6.82 -14.62 7.80
C ASN A 197 5.45 -14.02 7.41
N ALA A 198 5.47 -13.06 6.50
CA ALA A 198 4.27 -12.56 5.84
C ALA A 198 3.59 -13.72 5.08
N LYS A 199 2.26 -13.79 5.17
CA LYS A 199 1.46 -14.91 4.67
C LYS A 199 0.98 -14.64 3.25
N TRP A 200 1.92 -14.67 2.31
CA TRP A 200 1.66 -14.55 0.88
C TRP A 200 1.30 -15.92 0.30
N ASN A 201 -0.01 -16.18 0.18
CA ASN A 201 -0.59 -17.45 -0.23
C ASN A 201 -0.49 -17.66 -1.75
N GLY A 202 -0.32 -16.59 -2.52
CA GLY A 202 -0.40 -16.62 -3.98
C GLY A 202 -1.83 -16.37 -4.44
N VAL A 203 -2.00 -15.42 -5.36
CA VAL A 203 -3.28 -15.20 -6.03
C VAL A 203 -3.44 -16.26 -7.14
N PRO A 204 -4.55 -17.02 -7.18
CA PRO A 204 -4.76 -18.06 -8.19
C PRO A 204 -4.53 -17.57 -9.62
N ALA A 205 -4.00 -18.44 -10.49
CA ALA A 205 -3.92 -18.16 -11.92
C ALA A 205 -5.34 -18.06 -12.52
N ALA A 206 -5.47 -17.27 -13.59
CA ALA A 206 -6.71 -17.17 -14.35
C ALA A 206 -6.99 -18.45 -15.15
#